data_AF-A0A2D7VKR4-F1
#
_entry.id   AF-A0A2D7VKR4-F1
#
_cell.length_a   1.000
_cell.length_b   1.000
_cell.length_c   1.000
_cell.angle_alpha   90.00
_cell.angle_beta   90.00
_cell.angle_gamma   90.00
#
_symmetry.space_group_name_H-M   'P 1'
#
loop_
_entity.id
_entity.type
_entity.pdbx_description
1 polymer ?
#
loop_
_entity_poly.entity_id
_entity_poly.type
_entity_poly.pdbx_seq_one_letter_code
_entity_poly.pdbx_strand_id
1 'polypeptide(L)' 'MEENTTRVEIADRTGHQTLNLTKAETMSRVEEGTGETWIFAGGKMLQPAQLAEADWSTVGTVQLVPGLAGG' A
#
# COMPACT_ATOMS: atom_id res chain seq x y z
N MET A 1 12.16 -7.35 17.61
CA MET A 1 12.22 -7.44 16.14
C MET A 1 11.83 -6.05 15.67
N GLU A 2 12.69 -5.33 14.95
CA GLU A 2 12.33 -4.03 14.40
C GLU A 2 11.31 -4.28 13.29
N GLU A 3 10.04 -4.02 13.60
CA GLU A 3 9.00 -3.93 12.58
C GLU A 3 9.27 -2.68 11.76
N ASN A 4 9.92 -2.87 10.60
CA ASN A 4 10.14 -1.80 9.64
C ASN A 4 8.78 -1.24 9.22
N THR A 5 8.45 -0.06 9.76
CA THR A 5 7.29 0.70 9.33
C THR A 5 7.68 1.47 8.08
N THR A 6 6.79 1.50 7.09
CA THR A 6 6.95 2.38 5.94
C THR A 6 5.82 3.38 5.88
N ARG A 7 6.08 4.47 5.17
CA ARG A 7 5.06 5.45 4.85
C ARG A 7 4.12 4.85 3.80
N VAL A 8 2.87 4.67 4.19
CA VAL A 8 1.78 4.17 3.34
C VAL A 8 0.79 5.29 3.10
N GLU A 9 0.52 5.59 1.83
CA GLU A 9 -0.43 6.60 1.40
C GLU A 9 -1.65 5.93 0.80
N ILE A 10 -2.78 5.98 1.48
CA ILE A 10 -4.05 5.40 1.04
C ILE A 10 -4.87 6.49 0.39
N ALA A 11 -5.06 6.43 -0.93
CA ALA A 11 -5.99 7.30 -1.62
C ALA A 11 -7.43 6.94 -1.22
N ASP A 12 -8.27 7.95 -1.02
CA ASP A 12 -9.67 7.81 -0.69
C ASP A 12 -10.50 8.84 -1.48
N ARG A 13 -11.82 8.67 -1.54
CA ARG A 13 -12.73 9.62 -2.18
C ARG A 13 -12.62 11.04 -1.60
N THR A 14 -12.19 11.15 -0.35
CA THR A 14 -11.98 12.43 0.35
C THR A 14 -10.58 13.03 0.12
N GLY A 15 -9.64 12.30 -0.49
CA GLY A 15 -8.26 12.73 -0.73
C GLY A 15 -7.24 11.61 -0.63
N HIS A 16 -6.23 11.78 0.24
CA HIS A 16 -5.28 10.73 0.59
C HIS A 16 -4.98 10.78 2.09
N GLN A 17 -4.79 9.61 2.69
CA GLN A 17 -4.36 9.46 4.07
C GLN A 17 -2.93 8.92 4.07
N THR A 18 -2.02 9.59 4.78
CA THR A 18 -0.66 9.10 4.98
C THR A 18 -0.56 8.49 6.37
N LEU A 19 -0.20 7.21 6.43
CA LEU A 19 -0.03 6.42 7.65
C LEU A 19 1.38 5.81 7.67
N ASN A 20 1.94 5.57 8.85
CA ASN A 20 3.14 4.74 8.98
C ASN A 20 2.69 3.37 9.43
N LEU A 21 2.71 2.40 8.52
CA LEU A 21 2.21 1.06 8.75
C LEU A 21 3.34 0.06 8.59
N THR A 22 3.23 -1.04 9.33
CA THR A 22 4.06 -2.22 9.09
C THR A 22 3.66 -2.91 7.79
N LYS A 23 4.52 -3.80 7.30
CA LYS A 23 4.21 -4.68 6.17
C LYS A 23 2.91 -5.44 6.38
N ALA A 24 2.71 -6.02 7.56
CA ALA A 24 1.51 -6.80 7.87
C ALA A 24 0.24 -5.95 7.79
N GLU A 25 0.24 -4.78 8.44
CA GLU A 25 -0.92 -3.86 8.42
C GLU A 25 -1.23 -3.36 7.01
N THR A 26 -0.21 -3.11 6.20
CA THR A 26 -0.38 -2.68 4.81
C THR A 26 -0.99 -3.78 3.96
N MET A 27 -0.52 -5.03 4.13
CA MET A 27 -1.09 -6.18 3.42
C MET A 27 -2.55 -6.40 3.84
N SER A 28 -2.88 -6.27 5.12
CA SER A 28 -4.27 -6.33 5.58
C SER A 28 -5.13 -5.26 4.91
N ARG A 29 -4.65 -4.01 4.77
CA ARG A 29 -5.36 -2.94 4.05
C ARG A 29 -5.59 -3.25 2.57
N VAL A 30 -4.59 -3.85 1.92
CA VAL A 30 -4.68 -4.30 0.53
C VAL A 30 -5.74 -5.39 0.37
N GLU A 31 -5.81 -6.32 1.32
CA GLU A 31 -6.81 -7.39 1.34
C GLU A 31 -8.22 -6.86 1.66
N GLU A 32 -8.34 -5.86 2.55
CA GLU A 32 -9.59 -5.16 2.85
C GLU A 32 -10.13 -4.37 1.64
N GLY A 33 -9.23 -3.81 0.84
CA GLY A 33 -9.54 -3.09 -0.40
C GLY A 33 -9.96 -4.04 -1.52
N THR A 34 -11.25 -4.42 -1.52
CA THR A 34 -11.93 -5.32 -2.48
C THR A 34 -11.33 -5.30 -3.90
N GLY A 35 -10.41 -6.22 -4.18
CA GLY A 35 -10.00 -6.70 -5.51
C GLY A 35 -9.27 -5.75 -6.45
N GLU A 36 -9.51 -4.44 -6.38
CA GLU A 36 -9.08 -3.45 -7.37
C GLU A 36 -8.10 -2.41 -6.78
N THR A 37 -7.44 -2.73 -5.66
CA THR A 37 -6.45 -1.82 -5.06
C THR A 37 -5.14 -1.85 -5.84
N TRP A 38 -4.80 -0.74 -6.49
CA TRP A 38 -3.50 -0.53 -7.10
C TRP A 38 -2.47 -0.15 -6.04
N ILE A 39 -1.38 -0.92 -5.98
CA ILE A 39 -0.28 -0.67 -5.05
C ILE A 39 0.85 -0.04 -5.85
N PHE A 40 1.39 1.06 -5.37
CA PHE A 40 2.58 1.69 -5.90
C PHE A 40 3.67 1.67 -4.85
N ALA A 41 4.89 1.32 -5.23
CA ALA A 41 6.03 1.28 -4.32
C ALA A 41 7.26 1.74 -5.07
N GLY A 42 7.94 2.78 -4.55
CA GLY A 42 9.06 3.41 -5.26
C GLY A 42 8.70 3.94 -6.66
N GLY A 43 7.45 4.38 -6.86
CA GLY A 43 6.96 4.89 -8.14
C GLY A 43 6.62 3.81 -9.18
N LYS A 44 6.61 2.53 -8.81
CA LYS A 44 6.19 1.42 -9.68
C LYS A 44 4.94 0.77 -9.15
N MET A 45 4.02 0.40 -10.04
CA MET A 45 2.87 -0.40 -9.67
C MET A 45 3.33 -1.84 -9.36
N LEU A 46 2.93 -2.35 -8.20
CA LEU A 46 3.20 -3.71 -7.73
C LEU A 46 1.87 -4.45 -7.50
N GLN A 47 1.92 -5.77 -7.61
CA GLN A 47 0.83 -6.62 -7.14
C GLN A 47 0.97 -6.90 -5.63
N PRO A 48 -0.10 -7.31 -4.92
CA PRO A 48 -0.04 -7.66 -3.51
C PRO A 48 1.05 -8.70 -3.19
N ALA A 49 1.17 -9.74 -4.03
CA ALA A 49 2.21 -10.75 -3.91
C ALA A 49 3.62 -10.14 -4.05
N GLN A 50 3.81 -9.21 -4.98
CA GLN A 50 5.11 -8.54 -5.18
C GLN A 50 5.46 -7.60 -4.02
N LEU A 51 4.47 -6.89 -3.43
CA LEU A 51 4.68 -6.08 -2.23
C LEU A 51 5.05 -6.96 -1.02
N ALA A 52 4.47 -8.16 -0.94
CA ALA A 52 4.81 -9.16 0.07
C ALA A 52 6.25 -9.67 -0.06
N GLU A 53 6.79 -9.72 -1.26
CA GLU A 53 8.18 -10.13 -1.53
C GLU A 53 9.15 -8.93 -1.60
N ALA A 54 8.64 -7.70 -1.65
CA ALA A 54 9.44 -6.50 -1.74
C ALA A 54 10.29 -6.28 -0.49
N ASP A 55 11.42 -5.59 -0.67
CA ASP A 55 12.31 -5.23 0.42
C ASP A 55 11.88 -3.88 1.01
N TRP A 56 11.29 -3.92 2.22
CA TRP A 56 10.72 -2.75 2.89
C TRP A 56 11.76 -1.74 3.35
N SER A 57 13.04 -2.11 3.39
CA SER A 57 14.13 -1.15 3.67
C SER A 57 14.43 -0.28 2.45
N THR A 58 14.08 -0.72 1.24
CA THR A 58 14.39 -0.03 -0.02
C THR A 58 13.16 0.38 -0.82
N VAL A 59 11.98 -0.16 -0.48
CA VAL A 59 10.71 0.12 -1.17
C VAL A 59 10.33 1.60 -1.10
N GLY A 60 10.83 2.32 -0.10
CA GLY A 60 10.49 3.71 0.16
C GLY A 60 9.01 3.83 0.51
N THR A 61 8.32 4.81 -0.07
CA THR A 61 6.89 5.06 0.19
C THR A 61 6.01 4.11 -0.62
N VAL A 62 5.02 3.52 0.06
CA VAL A 62 3.98 2.70 -0.55
C VAL A 62 2.72 3.55 -0.71
N GLN A 63 2.05 3.45 -1.86
CA GLN A 63 0.81 4.13 -2.16
C GLN A 63 -0.25 3.08 -2.49
N LEU A 64 -1.33 3.06 -1.72
CA LEU A 64 -2.49 2.21 -1.95
C LEU A 64 -3.58 3.07 -2.59
N VAL A 65 -3.96 2.74 -3.81
CA VAL A 65 -5.03 3.42 -4.53
C VAL A 65 -6.15 2.41 -4.72
N PRO A 66 -7.23 2.46 -3.92
CA PRO A 66 -8.38 1.63 -4.19
C PRO A 66 -8.88 1.96 -5.59
N GLY A 67 -9.27 0.94 -6.35
CA GLY A 67 -9.83 1.11 -7.68
C GLY A 67 -10.89 2.20 -7.62
N LEU A 68 -10.72 3.25 -8.41
CA LEU A 68 -11.76 4.24 -8.62
C LEU A 68 -12.93 3.47 -9.22
N ALA A 69 -13.84 2.98 -8.38
CA ALA A 69 -15.17 2.58 -8.78
C ALA A 69 -15.82 3.85 -9.32
N GLY A 70 -15.60 4.10 -10.61
CA GLY A 70 -16.40 5.03 -11.40
C GLY A 70 -17.85 4.60 -11.20
N GLY A 71 -18.65 5.54 -10.73
CA GLY A 71 -20.06 5.31 -10.39
C GLY A 71 -20.91 4.81 -11.54
#